data_AF-A0A6U9DXI4-F1
#
_entry.id   AF-A0A6U9DXI4-F1
#
_cell.length_a   1.000
_cell.length_b   1.000
_cell.length_c   1.000
_cell.angle_alpha   90.00
_cell.angle_beta   90.00
_cell.angle_gamma   90.00
#
_symmetry.space_group_name_H-M   'P 1'
#
loop_
_entity.id
_entity.type
_entity.pdbx_description
1 polymer ?
#
loop_
_entity_poly.entity_id
_entity_poly.type
_entity_poly.pdbx_seq_one_letter_code
_entity_poly.pdbx_strand_id
1 'polypeptide(L)'
;MPTFQLFRGGVKVDEFSGADENRLRALLRQHGAPPTSIPQRTKVRVFGLKARPEVNGREGVVGSFDAAKGRYAVALKESADAAAETLALKRDNLVQQLPVEIRMPQGGEAPEGLAAADRAVLRSFDAEALSYSCTLQPDGRAAEAVPLGSVLLPTGTTGAVIGLQGAAEHNGKSGVVTDYDEASDRYLVTIDASLQLRLKRANLRA
;
A
#
# COMPACT_ATOMS: atom_id res chain seq x y z
N MET A 1 -40.10 -8.94 3.98
CA MET A 1 -39.23 -8.40 2.90
C MET A 1 -37.79 -8.43 3.39
N PRO A 2 -36.81 -8.83 2.56
CA PRO A 2 -35.41 -8.76 2.96
C PRO A 2 -34.96 -7.30 3.07
N THR A 3 -34.07 -7.03 4.02
CA THR A 3 -33.39 -5.74 4.18
C THR A 3 -31.90 -5.99 4.04
N PHE A 4 -31.28 -5.27 3.11
CA PHE A 4 -29.85 -5.29 2.87
C PHE A 4 -29.23 -4.06 3.53
N GLN A 5 -28.25 -4.27 4.40
CA GLN A 5 -27.47 -3.19 5.02
C GLN A 5 -26.04 -3.29 4.49
N LEU A 6 -25.51 -2.18 3.97
CA LEU A 6 -24.14 -2.11 3.51
C LEU A 6 -23.27 -1.50 4.60
N PHE A 7 -22.16 -2.19 4.90
CA PHE A 7 -21.16 -1.74 5.86
C PHE A 7 -19.81 -1.59 5.17
N ARG A 8 -19.08 -0.53 5.54
CA ARG A 8 -17.69 -0.32 5.13
C ARG A 8 -16.85 0.01 6.36
N GLY A 9 -15.78 -0.75 6.60
CA GLY A 9 -14.92 -0.57 7.78
C GLY A 9 -15.68 -0.68 9.11
N GLY A 10 -16.73 -1.52 9.17
CA GLY A 10 -17.58 -1.67 10.35
C GLY A 10 -18.66 -0.59 10.53
N VAL A 11 -18.72 0.42 9.65
CA VAL A 11 -19.71 1.50 9.69
C VAL A 11 -20.80 1.26 8.64
N LYS A 12 -22.08 1.41 9.02
CA LYS A 12 -23.21 1.32 8.07
C LYS A 12 -23.17 2.52 7.13
N VAL A 13 -23.04 2.28 5.84
CA VAL A 13 -22.96 3.33 4.81
C VAL A 13 -24.26 3.49 4.03
N ASP A 14 -25.09 2.45 3.98
CA ASP A 14 -26.38 2.48 3.29
C ASP A 14 -27.29 1.32 3.71
N GLU A 15 -28.57 1.41 3.37
CA GLU A 15 -29.53 0.31 3.53
C GLU A 15 -30.66 0.37 2.49
N PHE A 16 -31.20 -0.81 2.16
CA PHE A 16 -32.35 -0.94 1.28
C PHE A 16 -33.23 -2.14 1.67
N SER A 17 -34.55 -1.93 1.66
CA SER A 17 -35.55 -2.99 1.89
C SER A 17 -36.30 -3.33 0.61
N GLY A 18 -36.45 -4.62 0.35
CA GLY A 18 -37.14 -5.15 -0.83
C GLY A 18 -36.28 -6.12 -1.63
N ALA A 19 -36.91 -6.85 -2.55
CA ALA A 19 -36.24 -7.76 -3.46
C ALA A 19 -36.03 -7.07 -4.82
N ASP A 20 -35.08 -6.14 -4.88
CA ASP A 20 -34.69 -5.42 -6.11
C ASP A 20 -33.19 -5.60 -6.37
N GLU A 21 -32.86 -6.43 -7.35
CA GLU A 21 -31.48 -6.71 -7.73
C GLU A 21 -30.77 -5.49 -8.33
N ASN A 22 -31.48 -4.68 -9.12
CA ASN A 22 -30.89 -3.51 -9.77
C ASN A 22 -30.47 -2.47 -8.72
N ARG A 23 -31.32 -2.28 -7.70
CA ARG A 23 -31.01 -1.40 -6.58
C ARG A 23 -29.85 -1.92 -5.73
N LEU A 24 -29.79 -3.23 -5.46
CA LEU A 24 -28.63 -3.83 -4.79
C LEU A 24 -27.34 -3.66 -5.60
N ARG A 25 -27.38 -3.88 -6.92
CA ARG A 25 -26.22 -3.66 -7.82
C ARG A 25 -25.81 -2.18 -7.88
N ALA A 26 -26.76 -1.24 -7.82
CA ALA A 26 -26.46 0.19 -7.77
C ALA A 26 -25.76 0.54 -6.45
N LEU A 27 -26.26 0.05 -5.32
CA LEU A 27 -25.64 0.20 -4.00
C LEU A 27 -24.23 -0.40 -3.95
N LEU A 28 -24.06 -1.61 -4.47
CA LEU A 28 -22.76 -2.26 -4.55
C LEU A 28 -21.79 -1.50 -5.46
N ARG A 29 -22.24 -0.85 -6.54
CA ARG A 29 -21.37 -0.01 -7.36
C ARG A 29 -21.04 1.31 -6.66
N GLN A 30 -22.01 1.92 -6.00
CA GLN A 30 -21.84 3.18 -5.28
C GLN A 30 -20.90 3.05 -4.08
N HIS A 31 -20.89 1.88 -3.42
CA HIS A 31 -20.14 1.67 -2.18
C HIS A 31 -19.03 0.63 -2.30
N GLY A 32 -19.04 -0.20 -3.34
CA GLY A 32 -18.08 -1.27 -3.59
C GLY A 32 -16.83 -0.75 -4.26
N ALA A 33 -15.95 -0.14 -3.47
CA ALA A 33 -14.54 -0.10 -3.78
C ALA A 33 -13.79 -1.13 -2.92
N PRO A 34 -12.73 -1.75 -3.46
CA PRO A 34 -11.82 -2.55 -2.65
C PRO A 34 -11.29 -1.76 -1.44
N PRO A 35 -10.98 -2.43 -0.32
CA PRO A 35 -10.42 -1.77 0.86
C PRO A 35 -9.13 -1.04 0.52
N THR A 36 -9.01 0.21 0.96
CA THR A 36 -7.81 1.04 0.74
C THR A 36 -6.93 1.14 1.97
N SER A 37 -7.24 0.37 3.02
CA SER A 37 -6.35 0.13 4.15
C SER A 37 -5.43 -1.06 3.87
N ILE A 38 -4.24 -1.08 4.47
CA ILE A 38 -3.38 -2.28 4.43
C ILE A 38 -4.17 -3.46 5.03
N PRO A 39 -4.27 -4.61 4.34
CA PRO A 39 -4.99 -5.77 4.85
C PRO A 39 -4.43 -6.27 6.18
N GLN A 40 -5.29 -6.93 6.97
CA GLN A 40 -4.82 -7.66 8.14
C GLN A 40 -3.90 -8.80 7.71
N ARG A 41 -2.99 -9.19 8.61
CA ARG A 41 -1.96 -10.22 8.40
C ARG A 41 -0.89 -9.85 7.37
N THR A 42 -0.93 -8.64 6.80
CA THR A 42 0.16 -8.12 5.97
C THR A 42 1.41 -7.90 6.81
N LYS A 43 2.54 -8.43 6.32
CA LYS A 43 3.86 -8.17 6.90
C LYS A 43 4.30 -6.76 6.54
N VAL A 44 4.71 -6.01 7.54
CA VAL A 44 5.17 -4.63 7.41
C VAL A 44 6.48 -4.44 8.15
N ARG A 45 7.28 -3.49 7.70
CA ARG A 45 8.45 -3.01 8.42
C ARG A 45 8.23 -1.56 8.83
N VAL A 46 8.63 -1.23 10.05
CA VAL A 46 8.50 0.13 10.59
C VAL A 46 9.66 0.99 10.09
N PHE A 47 9.36 2.22 9.66
CA PHE A 47 10.38 3.18 9.25
C PHE A 47 9.98 4.63 9.61
N GLY A 48 10.97 5.53 9.63
CA GLY A 48 10.74 6.98 9.76
C GLY A 48 10.05 7.43 11.05
N LEU A 49 9.99 6.58 12.08
CA LEU A 49 9.35 6.90 13.35
C LEU A 49 10.27 7.81 14.17
N LYS A 50 9.90 9.08 14.35
CA LYS A 50 10.69 10.08 15.09
C LYS A 50 10.56 9.97 16.60
N ALA A 51 9.38 9.59 17.09
CA ALA A 51 9.09 9.51 18.52
C ALA A 51 9.69 8.28 19.22
N ARG A 52 9.95 7.22 18.45
CA ARG A 52 10.57 5.96 18.91
C ARG A 52 11.50 5.42 17.82
N PRO A 53 12.64 6.08 17.56
CA PRO A 53 13.56 5.67 16.51
C PRO A 53 14.09 4.24 16.67
N GLU A 54 14.15 3.72 17.89
CA GLU A 54 14.54 2.35 18.24
C GLU A 54 13.62 1.27 17.64
N VAL A 55 12.41 1.64 17.20
CA VAL A 55 11.47 0.71 16.56
C VAL A 55 11.70 0.62 15.04
N ASN A 56 12.40 1.59 14.44
CA ASN A 56 12.65 1.59 13.01
C ASN A 56 13.49 0.36 12.60
N GLY A 57 13.10 -0.26 11.49
CA GLY A 57 13.69 -1.50 11.01
C GLY A 57 13.05 -2.76 11.59
N ARG A 58 12.21 -2.69 12.63
CA ARG A 58 11.52 -3.88 13.16
C ARG A 58 10.42 -4.36 12.21
N GLU A 59 10.27 -5.68 12.11
CA GLU A 59 9.19 -6.32 11.36
C GLU A 59 7.95 -6.53 12.24
N GLY A 60 6.78 -6.43 11.62
CA GLY A 60 5.52 -6.65 12.29
C GLY A 60 4.44 -7.14 11.34
N VAL A 61 3.30 -7.45 11.93
CA VAL A 61 2.11 -7.91 11.22
C VAL A 61 0.95 -7.00 11.56
N VAL A 62 0.23 -6.53 10.53
CA VAL A 62 -0.97 -5.71 10.72
C VAL A 62 -2.07 -6.55 11.37
N GLY A 63 -2.53 -6.15 12.55
CA GLY A 63 -3.65 -6.76 13.25
C GLY A 63 -4.98 -6.13 12.87
N SER A 64 -5.09 -4.80 12.96
CA SER A 64 -6.32 -4.06 12.64
C SER A 64 -6.02 -2.62 12.21
N PHE A 65 -7.02 -1.96 11.64
CA PHE A 65 -6.96 -0.55 11.26
C PHE A 65 -8.07 0.23 11.98
N ASP A 66 -7.69 1.24 12.75
CA ASP A 66 -8.60 2.19 13.38
C ASP A 66 -8.77 3.38 12.43
N ALA A 67 -9.90 3.39 11.72
CA ALA A 67 -10.23 4.45 10.76
C ALA A 67 -10.43 5.82 11.42
N ALA A 68 -10.88 5.87 12.68
CA ALA A 68 -11.09 7.13 13.39
C ALA A 68 -9.77 7.80 13.75
N LYS A 69 -8.75 7.00 14.10
CA LYS A 69 -7.40 7.50 14.43
C LYS A 69 -6.44 7.52 13.24
N GLY A 70 -6.79 6.86 12.14
CA GLY A 70 -5.91 6.66 10.98
C GLY A 70 -4.66 5.85 11.33
N ARG A 71 -4.78 4.86 12.22
CA ARG A 71 -3.65 4.07 12.73
C ARG A 71 -3.88 2.57 12.59
N TYR A 72 -2.80 1.85 12.30
CA TYR A 72 -2.74 0.39 12.28
C TYR A 72 -2.25 -0.11 13.63
N ALA A 73 -2.94 -1.09 14.20
CA ALA A 73 -2.40 -1.91 15.27
C ALA A 73 -1.45 -2.93 14.66
N VAL A 74 -0.15 -2.75 14.87
CA VAL A 74 0.90 -3.62 14.32
C VAL A 74 1.53 -4.40 15.46
N ALA A 75 1.47 -5.72 15.36
CA ALA A 75 2.14 -6.63 16.28
C ALA A 75 3.61 -6.78 15.84
N LEU A 76 4.52 -6.21 16.62
CA LEU A 76 5.96 -6.26 16.39
C LEU A 76 6.56 -7.37 17.24
N LYS A 77 7.39 -8.21 16.61
CA LYS A 77 8.19 -9.20 17.32
C LYS A 77 9.64 -8.75 17.34
N GLU A 78 10.29 -8.87 18.49
CA GLU A 78 11.73 -8.62 18.62
C GLU A 78 12.55 -9.84 18.15
N SER A 79 12.03 -11.04 18.40
CA SER A 79 12.56 -12.32 17.91
C SER A 79 11.40 -13.32 17.72
N ALA A 80 11.69 -14.50 17.15
CA ALA A 80 10.67 -15.53 16.93
C ALA A 80 9.93 -15.91 18.23
N ASP A 81 10.63 -15.92 19.35
CA ASP A 81 10.17 -16.37 20.67
C ASP A 81 9.73 -15.24 21.62
N ALA A 82 9.94 -13.98 21.24
CA ALA A 82 9.53 -12.83 22.05
C ALA A 82 8.01 -12.59 22.00
N ALA A 83 7.46 -12.12 23.12
CA ALA A 83 6.08 -11.63 23.16
C ALA A 83 5.91 -10.47 22.18
N ALA A 84 4.82 -10.49 21.42
CA ALA A 84 4.55 -9.44 20.44
C ALA A 84 4.08 -8.16 21.15
N GLU A 85 4.80 -7.06 20.95
CA GLU A 85 4.36 -5.73 21.34
C GLU A 85 3.42 -5.18 20.26
N THR A 86 2.22 -4.71 20.63
CA THR A 86 1.31 -4.07 19.67
C THR A 86 1.46 -2.56 19.73
N LEU A 87 1.83 -1.94 18.61
CA LEU A 87 1.94 -0.49 18.47
C LEU A 87 0.90 0.08 17.50
N ALA A 88 0.37 1.25 17.83
CA ALA A 88 -0.54 2.01 16.97
C ALA A 88 0.26 2.96 16.06
N LEU A 89 0.51 2.54 14.82
CA LEU A 89 1.38 3.21 13.86
C LEU A 89 0.60 3.85 12.71
N LYS A 90 1.08 4.99 12.20
CA LYS A 90 0.52 5.60 10.99
C LYS A 90 0.96 4.83 9.76
N ARG A 91 0.19 4.93 8.68
CA ARG A 91 0.60 4.41 7.36
C ARG A 91 1.98 4.90 6.94
N ASP A 92 2.30 6.16 7.24
CA ASP A 92 3.57 6.79 6.87
C ASP A 92 4.79 6.20 7.55
N ASN A 93 4.59 5.33 8.54
CA ASN A 93 5.66 4.65 9.23
C ASN A 93 5.72 3.16 8.87
N LEU A 94 5.00 2.71 7.84
CA LEU A 94 4.90 1.31 7.46
C LEU A 94 5.22 1.11 5.98
N VAL A 95 6.12 0.18 5.69
CA VAL A 95 6.33 -0.38 4.35
C VAL A 95 5.84 -1.81 4.35
N GLN A 96 5.05 -2.18 3.36
CA GLN A 96 4.64 -3.57 3.15
C GLN A 96 5.82 -4.41 2.65
N GLN A 97 6.07 -5.55 3.27
CA GLN A 97 7.12 -6.49 2.85
C GLN A 97 6.57 -7.47 1.82
N LEU A 98 6.39 -7.00 0.60
CA LEU A 98 5.90 -7.80 -0.52
C LEU A 98 6.98 -8.05 -1.57
N PRO A 99 6.92 -9.19 -2.30
CA PRO A 99 7.69 -9.38 -3.51
C PRO A 99 7.17 -8.43 -4.60
N VAL A 100 8.09 -7.78 -5.29
CA VAL A 100 7.83 -6.83 -6.37
C VAL A 100 8.66 -7.20 -7.58
N GLU A 101 8.17 -6.83 -8.76
CA GLU A 101 8.97 -6.88 -9.98
C GLU A 101 9.82 -5.61 -10.08
N ILE A 102 11.07 -5.79 -10.49
CA ILE A 102 11.97 -4.70 -10.82
C ILE A 102 11.88 -4.46 -12.32
N ARG A 103 11.46 -3.25 -12.68
CA ARG A 103 11.27 -2.83 -14.07
C ARG A 103 12.02 -1.52 -14.25
N MET A 104 13.03 -1.52 -15.10
CA MET A 104 13.81 -0.32 -15.36
C MET A 104 12.90 0.82 -15.86
N PRO A 105 13.17 2.08 -15.48
CA PRO A 105 12.45 3.21 -16.04
C PRO A 105 12.68 3.26 -17.56
N GLN A 106 11.62 3.48 -18.34
CA GLN A 106 11.78 3.65 -19.79
C GLN A 106 12.66 4.87 -20.07
N GLY A 107 13.81 4.65 -20.74
CA GLY A 107 14.73 5.71 -21.16
C GLY A 107 15.66 6.26 -20.06
N GLY A 108 15.82 5.57 -18.93
CA GLY A 108 16.79 5.92 -17.89
C GLY A 108 17.91 4.89 -17.75
N GLU A 109 19.01 5.30 -17.12
CA GLU A 109 20.05 4.37 -16.66
C GLU A 109 19.51 3.50 -15.51
N ALA A 110 19.89 2.22 -15.51
CA ALA A 110 19.59 1.34 -14.39
C ALA A 110 20.26 1.91 -13.13
N PRO A 111 19.55 2.09 -12.01
CA PRO A 111 20.18 2.53 -10.78
C PRO A 111 21.26 1.55 -10.36
N GLU A 112 22.36 2.08 -9.84
CA GLU A 112 23.50 1.30 -9.38
C GLU A 112 23.04 0.24 -8.37
N GLY A 113 23.42 -1.02 -8.59
CA GLY A 113 23.03 -2.14 -7.72
C GLY A 113 21.74 -2.88 -8.09
N LEU A 114 20.91 -2.41 -9.04
CA LEU A 114 19.76 -3.19 -9.51
C LEU A 114 20.17 -4.36 -10.41
N ALA A 115 21.21 -4.21 -11.24
CA ALA A 115 21.70 -5.22 -12.20
C ALA A 115 20.56 -6.00 -12.91
N ALA A 116 20.81 -7.21 -13.40
CA ALA A 116 19.81 -8.06 -14.06
C ALA A 116 18.72 -8.63 -13.13
N ALA A 117 18.53 -8.07 -11.91
CA ALA A 117 17.48 -8.55 -11.00
C ALA A 117 16.10 -8.14 -11.55
N ASP A 118 15.21 -9.13 -11.68
CA ASP A 118 13.83 -8.96 -12.13
C ASP A 118 12.84 -8.89 -10.95
N ARG A 119 13.28 -9.25 -9.74
CA ARG A 119 12.46 -9.30 -8.53
C ARG A 119 13.20 -8.81 -7.29
N ALA A 120 12.43 -8.27 -6.35
CA ALA A 120 12.92 -7.86 -5.04
C ALA A 120 11.85 -8.01 -3.96
N VAL A 121 12.25 -8.00 -2.69
CA VAL A 121 11.35 -7.85 -1.54
C VAL A 121 11.59 -6.50 -0.89
N LEU A 122 10.54 -5.69 -0.76
CA LEU A 122 10.64 -4.37 -0.12
C LEU A 122 11.00 -4.52 1.36
N ARG A 123 11.94 -3.69 1.82
CA ARG A 123 12.41 -3.68 3.21
C ARG A 123 12.07 -2.35 3.85
N SER A 124 12.63 -1.25 3.37
CA SER A 124 12.41 0.09 3.93
C SER A 124 12.08 1.11 2.84
N PHE A 125 11.72 2.31 3.26
CA PHE A 125 11.48 3.45 2.39
C PHE A 125 12.16 4.70 2.96
N ASP A 126 12.86 5.41 2.08
CA ASP A 126 13.39 6.73 2.32
C ASP A 126 12.42 7.76 1.74
N ALA A 127 11.82 8.57 2.62
CA ALA A 127 10.84 9.57 2.24
C ALA A 127 11.46 10.85 1.67
N GLU A 128 12.75 11.10 1.91
CA GLU A 128 13.46 12.26 1.36
C GLU A 128 13.95 11.94 -0.05
N ALA A 129 14.58 10.77 -0.24
CA ALA A 129 15.08 10.33 -1.53
C ALA A 129 13.98 9.74 -2.45
N LEU A 130 12.77 9.48 -1.91
CA LEU A 130 11.70 8.76 -2.61
C LEU A 130 12.22 7.46 -3.24
N SER A 131 12.77 6.60 -2.38
CA SER A 131 13.41 5.36 -2.79
C SER A 131 13.21 4.25 -1.77
N TYR A 132 13.20 3.01 -2.24
CA TYR A 132 13.15 1.81 -1.41
C TYR A 132 14.54 1.29 -1.11
N SER A 133 14.65 0.63 0.04
CA SER A 133 15.64 -0.42 0.21
C SER A 133 14.95 -1.77 0.03
N CYS A 134 15.56 -2.66 -0.74
CA CYS A 134 14.99 -3.96 -1.05
C CYS A 134 16.05 -5.06 -1.06
N THR A 135 15.61 -6.29 -0.84
CA THR A 135 16.44 -7.48 -1.02
C THR A 135 16.16 -8.06 -2.39
N LEU A 136 17.15 -8.04 -3.28
CA LEU A 136 17.03 -8.54 -4.64
C LEU A 136 16.96 -10.07 -4.65
N GLN A 137 16.24 -10.61 -5.63
CA GLN A 137 16.12 -12.04 -5.86
C GLN A 137 16.71 -12.41 -7.23
N PRO A 138 17.30 -13.61 -7.37
CA PRO A 138 17.42 -14.67 -6.37
C PRO A 138 18.65 -14.57 -5.45
N ASP A 139 19.59 -13.66 -5.72
CA ASP A 139 20.91 -13.64 -5.07
C ASP A 139 20.92 -13.08 -3.63
N GLY A 140 19.82 -12.46 -3.18
CA GLY A 140 19.68 -11.97 -1.82
C GLY A 140 20.46 -10.69 -1.53
N ARG A 141 21.02 -10.04 -2.56
CA ARG A 141 21.80 -8.81 -2.36
C ARG A 141 20.90 -7.68 -1.86
N ALA A 142 21.40 -6.83 -0.99
CA ALA A 142 20.72 -5.59 -0.63
C ALA A 142 20.91 -4.55 -1.74
N ALA A 143 19.81 -3.95 -2.18
CA ALA A 143 19.84 -2.75 -3.02
C ALA A 143 19.26 -1.59 -2.21
N GLU A 144 20.06 -0.54 -2.09
CA GLU A 144 19.69 0.71 -1.44
C GLU A 144 19.32 1.73 -2.53
N ALA A 145 18.53 2.74 -2.16
CA ALA A 145 18.14 3.84 -3.04
C ALA A 145 17.44 3.43 -4.35
N VAL A 146 16.61 2.38 -4.33
CA VAL A 146 15.82 1.94 -5.49
C VAL A 146 14.65 2.90 -5.75
N PRO A 147 14.61 3.65 -6.87
CA PRO A 147 13.54 4.61 -7.11
C PRO A 147 12.17 3.93 -7.19
N LEU A 148 11.09 4.59 -6.73
CA LEU A 148 9.73 4.06 -6.91
C LEU A 148 9.41 3.72 -8.36
N GLY A 149 9.88 4.56 -9.28
CA GLY A 149 9.71 4.37 -10.72
C GLY A 149 10.38 3.12 -11.27
N SER A 150 11.19 2.40 -10.48
CA SER A 150 11.82 1.13 -10.87
C SER A 150 11.10 -0.09 -10.28
N VAL A 151 10.07 0.12 -9.46
CA VAL A 151 9.35 -0.93 -8.74
C VAL A 151 7.93 -1.07 -9.30
N LEU A 152 7.58 -2.29 -9.70
CA LEU A 152 6.22 -2.65 -10.09
C LEU A 152 5.51 -3.36 -8.93
N LEU A 153 4.50 -2.69 -8.38
CA LEU A 153 3.65 -3.19 -7.30
C LEU A 153 2.59 -4.14 -7.90
N PRO A 154 2.40 -5.34 -7.34
CA PRO A 154 1.34 -6.25 -7.75
C PRO A 154 -0.05 -5.63 -7.60
N THR A 155 -0.98 -6.01 -8.48
CA THR A 155 -2.41 -5.72 -8.31
C THR A 155 -2.92 -6.21 -6.96
N GLY A 156 -3.76 -5.42 -6.33
CA GLY A 156 -4.24 -5.62 -4.95
C GLY A 156 -3.34 -4.99 -3.88
N THR A 157 -2.16 -4.48 -4.23
CA THR A 157 -1.31 -3.74 -3.29
C THR A 157 -1.96 -2.43 -2.89
N THR A 158 -2.12 -2.22 -1.60
CA THR A 158 -2.58 -0.92 -1.06
C THR A 158 -1.41 0.06 -1.02
N GLY A 159 -1.41 1.14 -1.81
CA GLY A 159 -0.38 2.17 -1.82
C GLY A 159 -0.84 3.53 -1.26
N ALA A 160 0.11 4.36 -0.81
CA ALA A 160 -0.08 5.79 -0.55
C ALA A 160 0.31 6.58 -1.79
N VAL A 161 -0.56 7.50 -2.20
CA VAL A 161 -0.27 8.43 -3.29
C VAL A 161 0.73 9.47 -2.81
N ILE A 162 1.80 9.69 -3.58
CA ILE A 162 2.85 10.64 -3.24
C ILE A 162 3.42 11.33 -4.49
N GLY A 163 4.09 12.47 -4.28
CA GLY A 163 4.87 13.15 -5.32
C GLY A 163 4.05 13.72 -6.49
N LEU A 164 2.73 13.83 -6.39
CA LEU A 164 1.92 14.51 -7.40
C LEU A 164 2.10 16.02 -7.29
N GLN A 165 2.46 16.66 -8.40
CA GLN A 165 2.58 18.12 -8.50
C GLN A 165 1.28 18.77 -8.98
N GLY A 166 0.66 18.22 -10.04
CA GLY A 166 -0.56 18.78 -10.63
C GLY A 166 -1.88 18.41 -9.93
N ALA A 167 -1.85 17.43 -9.02
CA ALA A 167 -2.99 16.97 -8.24
C ALA A 167 -2.55 16.65 -6.80
N ALA A 168 -1.87 17.62 -6.17
CA ALA A 168 -1.24 17.46 -4.87
C ALA A 168 -2.24 17.17 -3.74
N GLU A 169 -3.51 17.53 -3.90
CA GLU A 169 -4.62 17.23 -3.01
C GLU A 169 -4.91 15.73 -2.83
N HIS A 170 -4.34 14.88 -3.70
CA HIS A 170 -4.41 13.43 -3.57
C HIS A 170 -3.22 12.83 -2.82
N ASN A 171 -2.13 13.58 -2.60
CA ASN A 171 -0.98 13.08 -1.84
C ASN A 171 -1.39 12.74 -0.41
N GLY A 172 -0.85 11.63 0.13
CA GLY A 172 -1.19 11.09 1.45
C GLY A 172 -2.46 10.24 1.48
N LYS A 173 -3.28 10.25 0.42
CA LYS A 173 -4.43 9.33 0.33
C LYS A 173 -3.95 7.91 0.10
N SER A 174 -4.65 6.95 0.70
CA SER A 174 -4.42 5.52 0.45
C SER A 174 -5.34 5.03 -0.65
N GLY A 175 -4.82 4.17 -1.52
CA GLY A 175 -5.58 3.52 -2.57
C GLY A 175 -5.05 2.11 -2.81
N VAL A 176 -5.75 1.35 -3.64
CA VAL A 176 -5.35 0.00 -4.02
C VAL A 176 -5.15 -0.07 -5.53
N VAL A 177 -4.04 -0.69 -5.94
CA VAL A 177 -3.76 -0.97 -7.35
C VAL A 177 -4.80 -1.96 -7.84
N THR A 178 -5.65 -1.56 -8.78
CA THR A 178 -6.65 -2.43 -9.39
C THR A 178 -6.20 -2.95 -10.75
N ASP A 179 -5.34 -2.19 -11.43
CA ASP A 179 -4.80 -2.58 -12.73
C ASP A 179 -3.48 -1.86 -13.01
N TYR A 180 -2.71 -2.35 -13.98
CA TYR A 180 -1.51 -1.72 -14.48
C TYR A 180 -1.50 -1.73 -16.01
N ASP A 181 -1.41 -0.55 -16.61
CA ASP A 181 -1.38 -0.35 -18.05
C ASP A 181 0.08 -0.28 -18.52
N GLU A 182 0.55 -1.36 -19.15
CA GLU A 182 1.92 -1.46 -19.68
C GLU A 182 2.20 -0.43 -20.78
N ALA A 183 1.18 -0.03 -21.56
CA ALA A 183 1.36 0.89 -22.68
C ALA A 183 1.62 2.33 -22.21
N SER A 184 1.01 2.73 -21.10
CA SER A 184 1.18 4.08 -20.53
C SER A 184 2.09 4.14 -19.29
N ASP A 185 2.65 3.00 -18.86
CA ASP A 185 3.48 2.83 -17.65
C ASP A 185 2.81 3.45 -16.39
N ARG A 186 1.54 3.11 -16.18
CA ARG A 186 0.70 3.69 -15.12
C ARG A 186 -0.18 2.67 -14.43
N TYR A 187 -0.32 2.82 -13.11
CA TYR A 187 -1.33 2.14 -12.32
C TYR A 187 -2.69 2.77 -12.48
N LEU A 188 -3.73 1.94 -12.48
CA LEU A 188 -5.07 2.34 -12.08
C LEU A 188 -5.22 2.08 -10.58
N VAL A 189 -5.41 3.14 -9.80
CA VAL A 189 -5.49 3.08 -8.34
C VAL A 189 -6.86 3.56 -7.88
N THR A 190 -7.60 2.70 -7.18
CA THR A 190 -8.87 3.06 -6.56
C THR A 190 -8.64 3.67 -5.19
N ILE A 191 -9.06 4.92 -4.99
CA ILE A 191 -8.92 5.67 -3.73
C ILE A 191 -10.17 5.50 -2.85
N ASP A 192 -11.34 5.56 -3.48
CA ASP A 192 -12.63 5.29 -2.86
C ASP A 192 -13.63 4.81 -3.93
N ALA A 193 -14.91 4.69 -3.58
CA ALA A 193 -15.91 4.16 -4.53
C ALA A 193 -16.22 5.11 -5.70
N SER A 194 -15.86 6.39 -5.58
CA SER A 194 -16.10 7.41 -6.59
C SER A 194 -14.83 7.86 -7.32
N LEU A 195 -13.65 7.57 -6.77
CA LEU A 195 -12.38 8.09 -7.27
C LEU A 195 -11.38 6.99 -7.64
N GLN A 196 -10.98 7.00 -8.91
CA GLN A 196 -9.84 6.26 -9.43
C GLN A 196 -8.82 7.21 -10.03
N LEU A 197 -7.53 6.94 -9.83
CA LEU A 197 -6.43 7.74 -10.34
C LEU A 197 -5.52 6.91 -11.24
N ARG A 198 -5.04 7.54 -12.33
CA ARG A 198 -4.00 6.97 -13.21
C ARG A 198 -2.64 7.52 -12.80
N LEU A 199 -1.88 6.73 -12.03
CA LEU A 199 -0.64 7.16 -11.39
C LEU A 199 0.58 6.54 -12.05
N LYS A 200 1.68 7.30 -12.20
CA LYS A 200 2.98 6.70 -12.57
C LYS A 200 3.47 5.82 -11.42
N ARG A 201 4.34 4.86 -11.72
CA ARG A 201 5.01 4.04 -10.69
C ARG A 201 5.71 4.90 -9.62
N ALA A 202 6.31 6.01 -10.04
CA ALA A 202 6.96 6.97 -9.15
C ALA A 202 6.03 7.70 -8.15
N ASN A 203 4.70 7.59 -8.32
CA ASN A 203 3.71 8.32 -7.53
C ASN A 203 2.91 7.47 -6.55
N LEU A 204 3.30 6.20 -6.35
CA LEU A 204 2.59 5.29 -5.46
C LEU A 204 3.56 4.50 -4.58
N ARG A 205 3.48 4.72 -3.26
CA ARG A 205 4.30 4.03 -2.25
C ARG A 205 3.53 2.87 -1.62
N ALA A 206 4.07 1.64 -1.68
CA ALA A 206 3.58 0.49 -0.90
C ALA A 206 3.39 0.82 0.59
#